data_AF-A0AA87XYB7-F1
#
_entry.id   AF-A0AA87XYB7-F1
#
_cell.length_a   1.000
_cell.length_b   1.000
_cell.length_c   1.000
_cell.angle_alpha   90.00
_cell.angle_beta   90.00
_cell.angle_gamma   90.00
#
_symmetry.space_group_name_H-M   'P 1'
#
loop_
_entity.id
_entity.type
_entity.pdbx_description
1 polymer ?
#
loop_
_entity_poly.entity_id
_entity_poly.type
_entity_poly.pdbx_seq_one_letter_code
_entity_poly.pdbx_strand_id
1 'polypeptide(L)'
;MRIPDSLTSVRGYPDKLKIYRIEASPFWQVRCFENGKTIKLSTETTDKQEAVEFAKATYNRILHAQATGKALTQCTRFSRPA
;
A
#
# COMPACT_ATOMS: atom_id res chain seq x y z
N MET A 1 -18.61 9.01 -10.04
CA MET A 1 -18.16 9.57 -8.74
C MET A 1 -18.72 8.70 -7.62
N ARG A 2 -17.87 7.85 -7.01
CA ARG A 2 -17.98 7.30 -5.65
C ARG A 2 -16.70 6.48 -5.40
N ILE A 3 -15.99 6.82 -4.34
CA ILE A 3 -15.06 5.92 -3.64
C ILE A 3 -15.30 6.23 -2.15
N PRO A 4 -16.31 5.66 -1.51
CA PRO A 4 -16.55 5.91 -0.09
C PRO A 4 -15.84 4.88 0.79
N ASP A 5 -15.28 5.42 1.88
CA ASP A 5 -15.24 4.84 3.22
C ASP A 5 -14.17 3.84 3.68
N SER A 6 -13.49 3.10 2.81
CA SER A 6 -12.57 2.06 3.35
C SER A 6 -11.13 2.53 3.57
N LEU A 7 -10.89 3.81 3.90
CA LEU A 7 -9.56 4.30 4.26
C LEU A 7 -9.25 3.89 5.71
N THR A 8 -8.59 2.74 5.90
CA THR A 8 -8.23 2.25 7.23
C THR A 8 -6.76 2.57 7.54
N SER A 9 -6.49 3.27 8.63
CA SER A 9 -5.13 3.40 9.18
C SER A 9 -4.69 2.07 9.84
N VAL A 10 -3.45 1.66 9.60
CA VAL A 10 -2.90 0.43 10.21
C VAL A 10 -2.48 0.72 11.65
N ARG A 11 -3.14 0.08 12.63
CA ARG A 11 -2.81 0.23 14.06
C ARG A 11 -1.36 -0.21 14.33
N GLY A 12 -0.57 0.67 14.94
CA GLY A 12 0.85 0.43 15.26
C GLY A 12 1.85 0.88 14.19
N TYR A 13 1.37 1.46 13.09
CA TYR A 13 2.22 2.07 12.05
C TYR A 13 1.95 3.57 12.00
N PRO A 14 2.88 4.38 11.46
CA PRO A 14 2.66 5.81 11.31
C PRO A 14 1.39 6.06 10.48
N ASP A 15 0.60 7.10 10.82
CA ASP A 15 -0.67 7.46 10.13
C ASP A 15 -0.50 7.71 8.61
N LYS A 16 0.74 7.74 8.16
CA LYS A 16 1.16 7.79 6.77
C LYS A 16 0.91 6.48 6.01
N LEU A 17 0.77 5.34 6.70
CA LEU A 17 0.42 4.03 6.13
C LEU A 17 -1.09 3.77 6.25
N LYS A 18 -1.77 3.82 5.11
CA LYS A 18 -3.22 3.64 5.01
C LYS A 18 -3.54 2.56 4.00
N ILE A 19 -4.51 1.71 4.31
CA ILE A 19 -5.07 0.75 3.36
C ILE A 19 -6.42 1.25 2.87
N TYR A 20 -6.72 1.01 1.61
CA TYR A 20 -7.98 1.37 0.99
C TYR A 20 -8.40 0.32 -0.03
N ARG A 21 -9.69 0.04 -0.10
CA ARG A 21 -10.29 -0.79 -1.15
C ARG A 21 -11.15 0.10 -2.04
N ILE A 22 -11.21 -0.24 -3.33
CA ILE A 22 -12.04 0.47 -4.30
C ILE A 22 -13.23 -0.40 -4.67
N GLU A 23 -14.37 0.21 -5.02
CA GLU A 23 -15.58 -0.55 -5.36
C GLU A 23 -15.42 -1.37 -6.64
N ALA A 24 -14.52 -0.93 -7.53
CA ALA A 24 -14.21 -1.59 -8.79
C ALA A 24 -13.20 -2.76 -8.66
N SER A 25 -12.59 -2.97 -7.49
CA SER A 25 -11.63 -4.06 -7.26
C SER A 25 -11.80 -4.61 -5.85
N PRO A 26 -12.05 -5.92 -5.67
CA PRO A 26 -12.21 -6.51 -4.34
C PRO A 26 -10.92 -6.45 -3.51
N PHE A 27 -9.79 -6.15 -4.14
CA PHE A 27 -8.48 -6.14 -3.50
C PHE A 27 -8.21 -4.86 -2.71
N TRP A 28 -7.61 -5.03 -1.53
CA TRP A 28 -7.07 -3.93 -0.75
C TRP A 28 -5.80 -3.37 -1.40
N GLN A 29 -5.60 -2.06 -1.25
CA GLN A 29 -4.43 -1.32 -1.70
C GLN A 29 -3.80 -0.60 -0.52
N VAL A 30 -2.49 -0.63 -0.43
CA VAL A 30 -1.68 0.05 0.57
C VAL A 30 -1.15 1.33 -0.03
N ARG A 31 -1.33 2.43 0.68
CA ARG A 31 -0.71 3.71 0.41
C ARG A 31 0.16 4.09 1.60
N CYS A 32 1.45 4.30 1.36
CA CYS A 32 2.37 4.84 2.33
C CYS A 32 2.94 6.17 1.86
N PHE A 33 3.05 7.14 2.76
CA PHE A 33 3.78 8.38 2.51
C PHE A 33 5.06 8.40 3.32
N GLU A 34 6.21 8.35 2.65
CA GLU A 34 7.50 8.35 3.31
C GLU A 34 8.44 9.35 2.65
N ASN A 35 8.95 10.30 3.43
CA ASN A 35 9.97 11.27 3.02
C ASN A 35 9.69 11.99 1.69
N GLY A 36 8.44 12.44 1.48
CA GLY A 36 8.00 13.10 0.24
C GLY A 36 7.68 12.16 -0.93
N LYS A 37 7.88 10.85 -0.76
CA LYS A 37 7.52 9.82 -1.74
C LYS A 37 6.21 9.16 -1.34
N THR A 38 5.31 9.00 -2.31
CA THR A 38 4.11 8.19 -2.14
C THR A 38 4.36 6.80 -2.72
N ILE A 39 4.28 5.77 -1.89
CA ILE A 39 4.37 4.38 -2.30
C ILE A 39 2.94 3.83 -2.33
N LYS A 40 2.56 3.22 -3.46
CA LYS A 40 1.26 2.58 -3.64
C LYS A 40 1.49 1.14 -4.04
N LEU A 41 0.93 0.20 -3.27
CA LEU A 41 1.02 -1.22 -3.54
C LEU A 41 -0.38 -1.83 -3.49
N SER A 42 -0.62 -2.86 -4.30
CA SER A 42 -1.82 -3.69 -4.18
C SER A 42 -1.50 -4.86 -3.27
N THR A 43 -2.40 -5.22 -2.35
CA THR A 43 -2.20 -6.40 -1.49
C THR A 43 -2.77 -7.67 -2.09
N GLU A 44 -3.52 -7.57 -3.20
CA GLU A 44 -4.17 -8.70 -3.90
C GLU A 44 -5.04 -9.58 -2.97
N THR A 45 -5.40 -9.04 -1.81
CA THR A 45 -6.18 -9.73 -0.77
C THR A 45 -7.49 -8.98 -0.55
N THR A 46 -8.55 -9.72 -0.21
CA THR A 46 -9.89 -9.17 0.07
C THR A 46 -10.14 -9.04 1.57
N ASP A 47 -9.36 -9.76 2.38
CA ASP A 47 -9.43 -9.75 3.83
C ASP A 47 -8.72 -8.56 4.44
N LYS A 48 -9.42 -7.82 5.32
CA LYS A 48 -8.88 -6.63 5.96
C LYS A 48 -7.68 -6.96 6.86
N GLN A 49 -7.73 -8.06 7.59
CA GLN A 49 -6.66 -8.48 8.50
C GLN A 49 -5.42 -8.88 7.71
N GLU A 50 -5.61 -9.69 6.67
CA GLU A 50 -4.54 -10.12 5.77
C GLU A 50 -3.92 -8.93 5.03
N ALA A 51 -4.74 -7.98 4.57
CA ALA A 51 -4.26 -6.74 3.96
C ALA A 51 -3.43 -5.89 4.94
N VAL A 52 -3.82 -5.83 6.22
CA VAL A 52 -3.02 -5.16 7.26
C VAL A 52 -1.69 -5.88 7.45
N GLU A 53 -1.69 -7.20 7.59
CA GLU A 53 -0.46 -7.96 7.82
C GLU A 53 0.49 -7.88 6.63
N PHE A 54 -0.05 -8.00 5.41
CA PHE A 54 0.68 -7.79 4.17
C PHE A 54 1.26 -6.37 4.08
N ALA A 55 0.50 -5.34 4.48
CA ALA A 55 0.98 -3.96 4.53
C ALA A 55 2.20 -3.82 5.45
N LYS A 56 2.15 -4.45 6.63
CA LYS A 56 3.25 -4.45 7.59
C LYS A 56 4.48 -5.15 7.03
N ALA A 57 4.32 -6.36 6.50
CA ALA A 57 5.41 -7.15 5.93
C ALA A 57 6.07 -6.44 4.74
N THR A 58 5.25 -5.85 3.87
CA THR A 58 5.71 -5.09 2.70
C THR A 58 6.47 -3.83 3.12
N TYR A 59 5.95 -3.09 4.09
CA TYR A 59 6.63 -1.91 4.62
C TYR A 59 7.98 -2.28 5.25
N ASN A 60 8.03 -3.37 6.01
CA ASN A 60 9.26 -3.88 6.59
C ASN A 60 10.29 -4.25 5.50
N ARG A 61 9.86 -4.97 4.44
CA ARG A 61 10.69 -5.24 3.26
C ARG A 61 11.18 -3.96 2.58
N ILE A 62 10.34 -2.93 2.50
CA ILE A 62 10.71 -1.63 1.92
C ILE A 62 11.78 -0.95 2.77
N LEU A 63 11.61 -0.89 4.09
CA LEU A 63 12.59 -0.32 5.00
C LEU A 63 13.94 -1.04 4.90
N HIS A 64 13.94 -2.38 4.88
CA HIS A 64 15.16 -3.16 4.67
C HIS A 64 15.86 -2.81 3.35
N ALA A 65 15.11 -2.72 2.25
CA ALA A 65 15.68 -2.37 0.94
C ALA A 65 16.17 -0.92 0.86
N GLN A 66 15.48 0.01 1.53
CA GLN A 66 15.92 1.41 1.66
C GLN A 66 17.22 1.50 2.45
N ALA A 67 17.37 0.74 3.54
CA ALA A 67 18.62 0.66 4.31
C ALA A 67 19.79 0.12 3.47
N THR A 68 19.50 -0.78 2.52
CA THR A 68 20.49 -1.27 1.53
C THR A 68 20.74 -0.27 0.38
N GLY A 69 20.06 0.88 0.35
CA GLY A 69 20.28 1.91 -0.67
C GLY A 69 19.54 1.68 -2.00
N LYS A 70 18.65 0.67 -2.10
CA LYS A 70 17.77 0.50 -3.26
C LYS A 70 16.51 1.34 -3.07
N ALA A 71 16.43 2.47 -3.77
CA ALA A 71 15.23 3.30 -3.82
C ALA A 71 14.06 2.52 -4.43
N LEU A 72 13.18 1.96 -3.60
CA LEU A 72 11.95 1.32 -4.04
C LEU A 72 10.93 2.39 -4.45
N THR A 73 11.14 2.95 -5.63
CA THR A 73 10.11 3.69 -6.34
C THR A 73 9.39 2.70 -7.24
N GLN A 74 8.37 2.01 -6.71
CA GLN A 74 7.42 1.32 -7.57
C GLN A 74 6.01 1.69 -7.14
N CYS A 75 5.57 2.84 -7.65
CA CYS A 75 4.18 2.94 -8.04
C CYS A 75 4.05 2.07 -9.30
N THR A 76 3.74 0.79 -9.14
CA THR A 76 3.33 -0.08 -10.25
C THR A 76 1.95 0.38 -10.68
N ARG A 77 1.90 1.50 -11.40
CA ARG A 77 0.83 1.75 -12.35
C ARG A 77 1.00 0.62 -13.37
N PHE A 78 0.01 -0.26 -13.49
CA PHE A 78 -0.11 -1.16 -14.62
C PHE A 78 0.19 -0.35 -15.89
N SER A 79 1.38 -0.50 -16.46
CA SER A 79 1.62 -0.12 -17.85
C SER A 79 0.86 -1.15 -18.66
N ARG A 80 -0.34 -0.78 -19.15
CA ARG A 80 -0.97 -1.53 -20.24
C ARG A 80 0.00 -1.49 -21.42
N PRO A 81 0.54 -2.62 -21.91
CA PRO A 81 1.10 -2.63 -23.25
C PRO A 81 -0.05 -2.35 -24.23
N ALA A 82 0.18 -1.43 -25.14
CA ALA A 82 -0.73 -1.09 -26.24
C ALA A 82 -0.77 -2.23 -27.27
#